data_AF-A0A1I2Y8J3-F1
#
_entry.id   AF-A0A1I2Y8J3-F1
#
_cell.length_a   1.000
_cell.length_b   1.000
_cell.length_c   1.000
_cell.angle_alpha   90.00
_cell.angle_beta   90.00
_cell.angle_gamma   90.00
#
_symmetry.space_group_name_H-M   'P 1'
#
loop_
_entity.id
_entity.type
_entity.pdbx_description
1 polymer ?
#
loop_
_entity_poly.entity_id
_entity_poly.type
_entity_poly.pdbx_seq_one_letter_code
_entity_poly.pdbx_strand_id
1 'polypeptide(L)'
;MIKNSNFKRLLGVWTTSGSIKSEHGNLNLTGIDSYELTLDGHFILHKADVKMGVESSQTFEMIKLDSALDKANMQYFNSKGENGKMISSITDNNFNIEGNGLKFSGKSLLSVL
;
A
#
# COMPACT_ATOMS: atom_id res chain seq x y z
N MET A 1 -14.45 9.70 -8.20
CA MET A 1 -13.63 10.41 -7.19
C MET A 1 -13.26 9.45 -6.07
N ILE A 2 -12.02 9.50 -5.55
CA ILE A 2 -11.54 8.56 -4.50
C ILE A 2 -12.42 8.59 -3.24
N LYS A 3 -12.93 9.77 -2.86
CA LYS A 3 -13.84 9.92 -1.71
C LYS A 3 -15.12 9.07 -1.83
N ASN A 4 -15.49 8.65 -3.03
CA ASN A 4 -16.68 7.86 -3.32
C ASN A 4 -16.38 6.37 -3.60
N SER A 5 -15.13 5.92 -3.45
CA SER A 5 -14.75 4.51 -3.63
C SER A 5 -14.35 3.85 -2.31
N ASN A 6 -14.13 2.54 -2.35
CA ASN A 6 -13.62 1.78 -1.19
C ASN A 6 -12.19 2.18 -0.80
N PHE A 7 -11.42 2.80 -1.71
CA PHE A 7 -10.06 3.27 -1.44
C PHE A 7 -10.00 4.43 -0.44
N LYS A 8 -11.11 5.13 -0.19
CA LYS A 8 -11.19 6.13 0.89
C LYS A 8 -10.84 5.55 2.27
N ARG A 9 -10.99 4.23 2.45
CA ARG A 9 -10.67 3.52 3.70
C ARG A 9 -9.18 3.46 3.99
N LEU A 10 -8.32 3.64 2.99
CA LEU A 10 -6.88 3.66 3.18
C LEU A 10 -6.41 4.99 3.78
N LEU A 11 -7.17 6.08 3.59
CA LEU A 11 -6.77 7.42 4.00
C LEU A 11 -6.50 7.50 5.49
N GLY A 12 -5.35 8.04 5.86
CA GLY A 12 -4.88 8.13 7.24
C GLY A 12 -3.45 7.67 7.40
N VAL A 13 -3.03 7.53 8.66
CA VAL A 13 -1.71 7.02 9.05
C VAL A 13 -1.91 5.68 9.75
N TRP A 14 -1.12 4.69 9.37
CA TRP A 14 -1.20 3.32 9.84
C TRP A 14 0.15 2.87 10.38
N THR A 15 0.11 2.17 11.51
CA THR A 15 1.25 1.37 11.96
C THR A 15 1.09 -0.03 11.39
N THR A 16 2.04 -0.45 10.56
CA THR A 16 2.00 -1.74 9.89
C THR A 16 2.94 -2.70 10.59
N SER A 17 2.50 -3.94 10.79
CA SER A 17 3.35 -5.02 11.26
C SER A 17 2.99 -6.34 10.58
N GLY A 18 3.95 -7.24 10.46
CA GLY A 18 3.72 -8.53 9.81
C GLY A 18 4.96 -9.43 9.84
N SER A 19 4.86 -10.55 9.14
CA SER A 19 5.97 -11.46 8.92
C SER A 19 6.13 -11.78 7.44
N ILE A 20 7.37 -11.73 6.95
CA ILE A 20 7.76 -12.08 5.60
C ILE A 20 8.38 -13.47 5.64
N LYS A 21 7.82 -14.42 4.89
CA LYS A 21 8.44 -15.72 4.68
C LYS A 21 9.45 -15.61 3.54
N SER A 22 10.71 -15.91 3.84
CA SER A 22 11.80 -15.95 2.87
C SER A 22 12.50 -17.32 2.91
N GLU A 23 13.36 -17.59 1.94
CA GLU A 23 14.21 -18.80 1.94
C GLU A 23 15.13 -18.87 3.17
N HIS A 24 15.45 -17.73 3.77
CA HIS A 24 16.28 -17.61 4.97
C HIS A 24 15.47 -17.60 6.28
N GLY A 25 14.17 -17.88 6.21
CA GLY A 25 13.26 -17.92 7.36
C GLY A 25 12.29 -16.75 7.42
N ASN A 26 11.66 -16.59 8.58
CA ASN A 26 10.66 -15.55 8.82
C ASN A 26 11.34 -14.26 9.27
N LEU A 27 11.12 -13.17 8.52
CA LEU A 27 11.54 -11.82 8.90
C LEU A 27 10.34 -11.05 9.47
N ASN A 28 10.59 -10.21 10.46
CA ASN A 28 9.58 -9.28 10.95
C ASN A 28 9.53 -8.05 10.05
N LEU A 29 8.30 -7.62 9.74
CA LEU A 29 8.01 -6.36 9.09
C LEU A 29 7.37 -5.43 10.12
N THR A 30 7.86 -4.19 10.19
CA THR A 30 7.25 -3.12 10.98
C THR A 30 7.40 -1.81 10.22
N GLY A 31 6.41 -0.93 10.23
CA GLY A 31 6.53 0.35 9.57
C GLY A 31 5.39 1.30 9.84
N ILE A 32 5.48 2.46 9.21
CA ILE A 32 4.44 3.48 9.21
C ILE A 32 4.08 3.77 7.76
N ASP A 33 2.78 3.75 7.48
CA ASP A 33 2.22 4.07 6.18
C ASP A 33 1.30 5.29 6.31
N SER A 34 1.40 6.25 5.40
CA SER A 34 0.47 7.37 5.31
C SER A 34 -0.16 7.43 3.92
N TYR A 35 -1.47 7.63 3.88
CA TYR A 35 -2.24 7.76 2.65
C TYR A 35 -3.01 9.08 2.68
N GLU A 36 -2.68 9.98 1.75
CA GLU A 36 -3.29 11.29 1.65
C GLU A 36 -3.88 11.53 0.26
N LEU A 37 -5.02 12.24 0.20
CA LEU A 37 -5.53 12.72 -1.08
C LEU A 37 -4.59 13.80 -1.61
N THR A 38 -4.26 13.72 -2.89
CA THR A 38 -3.44 14.73 -3.58
C THR A 38 -4.03 15.03 -4.95
N LEU A 39 -3.51 16.09 -5.61
CA LEU A 39 -3.92 16.51 -6.96
C LEU A 39 -5.45 16.60 -7.07
N ASP A 40 -6.05 17.46 -6.26
CA ASP A 40 -7.49 17.71 -6.15
C ASP A 40 -8.35 16.47 -5.82
N GLY A 41 -7.73 15.47 -5.18
CA GLY A 41 -8.42 14.24 -4.76
C GLY A 41 -8.64 13.23 -5.89
N HIS A 42 -7.91 13.39 -7.00
CA HIS A 42 -7.87 12.42 -8.08
C HIS A 42 -6.90 11.26 -7.80
N PHE A 43 -5.95 11.46 -6.88
CA PHE A 43 -4.94 10.46 -6.52
C PHE A 43 -4.81 10.31 -5.00
N ILE A 44 -4.26 9.17 -4.57
CA ILE A 44 -3.73 8.99 -3.22
C ILE A 44 -2.21 8.99 -3.32
N LEU A 45 -1.55 9.81 -2.52
CA LEU A 45 -0.12 9.67 -2.26
C LEU A 45 0.04 8.75 -1.05
N HIS A 46 0.63 7.59 -1.28
CA HIS A 46 1.05 6.66 -0.25
C HIS A 46 2.54 6.87 0.03
N LYS A 47 2.89 6.99 1.32
CA LYS A 47 4.26 7.01 1.80
C LYS A 47 4.41 5.88 2.80
N ALA A 48 5.44 5.06 2.63
CA ALA A 48 5.76 3.98 3.54
C ALA A 48 7.19 4.15 4.05
N ASP A 49 7.39 3.99 5.35
CA ASP A 49 8.70 3.78 5.97
C ASP A 49 8.65 2.45 6.71
N VAL A 50 9.31 1.44 6.15
CA VAL A 50 9.17 0.04 6.57
C VAL A 50 10.53 -0.56 6.85
N LYS A 51 10.60 -1.31 7.95
CA LYS A 51 11.73 -2.16 8.33
C LYS A 51 11.38 -3.62 8.12
N MET A 52 12.25 -4.35 7.43
CA MET A 52 12.15 -5.77 7.13
C MET A 52 13.41 -6.46 7.66
N GLY A 53 13.32 -7.10 8.83
CA GLY A 53 14.49 -7.59 9.55
C GLY A 53 15.43 -6.44 9.93
N VAL A 54 16.63 -6.41 9.36
CA VAL A 54 17.62 -5.33 9.57
C VAL A 54 17.54 -4.24 8.50
N GLU A 55 16.86 -4.51 7.39
CA GLU A 55 16.77 -3.56 6.28
C GLU A 55 15.63 -2.57 6.49
N SER A 56 15.86 -1.32 6.06
CA SER A 56 14.84 -0.28 6.00
C SER A 56 14.64 0.16 4.56
N SER A 57 13.40 0.48 4.20
CA SER A 57 13.07 1.05 2.90
C SER A 57 11.98 2.09 3.05
N GLN A 58 12.23 3.25 2.47
CA GLN A 58 11.21 4.28 2.26
C GLN A 58 10.66 4.17 0.85
N THR A 59 9.35 4.28 0.70
CA THR A 59 8.65 4.16 -0.58
C THR A 59 7.64 5.28 -0.71
N PHE A 60 7.61 5.93 -1.87
CA PHE A 60 6.50 6.77 -2.30
C PHE A 60 5.75 6.09 -3.44
N GLU A 61 4.44 6.16 -3.38
CA GLU A 61 3.58 5.56 -4.38
C GLU A 61 2.39 6.46 -4.71
N MET A 62 2.09 6.57 -6.00
CA MET A 62 0.91 7.25 -6.49
C MET A 62 -0.15 6.24 -6.86
N ILE A 63 -1.34 6.36 -6.27
CA ILE A 63 -2.48 5.47 -6.49
C ILE A 63 -3.58 6.22 -7.24
N LYS A 64 -4.01 5.67 -8.37
CA LYS A 64 -5.06 6.21 -9.24
C LYS A 64 -6.15 5.17 -9.43
N LEU A 65 -7.40 5.50 -9.13
CA LEU A 65 -8.52 4.61 -9.46
C LEU A 65 -8.57 4.32 -10.96
N ASP A 66 -8.87 3.07 -11.29
CA ASP A 66 -9.27 2.70 -12.64
C ASP A 66 -10.72 3.14 -12.90
N SER A 67 -11.14 3.09 -14.16
CA SER A 67 -12.51 3.24 -14.64
C SER A 67 -13.50 2.33 -13.89
N ALA A 68 -13.07 1.13 -13.50
CA ALA A 68 -13.76 0.28 -12.55
C ALA A 68 -13.42 0.72 -11.12
N LEU A 69 -14.39 1.27 -10.38
CA LEU A 69 -14.22 1.92 -9.06
C LEU A 69 -13.74 0.98 -7.94
N ASP A 70 -13.52 -0.30 -8.24
CA ASP A 70 -13.03 -1.35 -7.37
C ASP A 70 -11.54 -1.67 -7.55
N LYS A 71 -10.89 -1.08 -8.57
CA LYS A 71 -9.46 -1.25 -8.86
C LYS A 71 -8.71 0.08 -8.87
N ALA A 72 -7.40 0.01 -8.62
CA ALA A 72 -6.50 1.14 -8.79
C ALA A 72 -5.18 0.71 -9.43
N ASN A 73 -4.62 1.61 -10.23
CA ASN A 73 -3.25 1.54 -10.70
C ASN A 73 -2.33 2.23 -9.70
N MET A 74 -1.18 1.63 -9.45
CA MET A 74 -0.19 2.07 -8.48
C MET A 74 1.17 2.19 -9.18
N GLN A 75 1.90 3.26 -8.88
CA GLN A 75 3.28 3.44 -9.33
C GLN A 75 4.14 3.86 -8.14
N TYR A 76 5.13 3.04 -7.80
CA TYR A 76 6.01 3.28 -6.67
C TYR A 76 7.44 3.65 -7.10
N PHE A 77 8.14 4.30 -6.17
CA PHE A 77 9.58 4.56 -6.18
C PHE A 77 10.10 4.38 -4.75
N ASN A 78 11.26 3.76 -4.57
CA ASN A 78 11.81 3.52 -3.24
C ASN A 78 13.23 4.05 -3.03
N SER A 79 13.67 4.04 -1.77
CA SER A 79 14.99 4.49 -1.33
C SER A 79 16.17 3.72 -1.91
N LYS A 80 15.94 2.57 -2.55
CA LYS A 80 16.96 1.78 -3.25
C LYS A 80 17.07 2.16 -4.74
N GLY A 81 16.30 3.14 -5.20
CA GLY A 81 16.25 3.56 -6.60
C GLY A 81 15.38 2.66 -7.49
N GLU A 82 14.64 1.72 -6.90
CA GLU A 82 13.75 0.82 -7.61
C GLU A 82 12.39 1.51 -7.84
N ASN A 83 11.68 1.05 -8.86
CA ASN A 83 10.34 1.52 -9.18
C ASN A 83 9.53 0.41 -9.84
N GLY A 84 8.22 0.54 -9.82
CA GLY A 84 7.35 -0.43 -10.48
C GLY A 84 5.90 -0.03 -10.52
N LYS A 85 5.15 -0.76 -11.35
CA LYS A 85 3.70 -0.62 -11.50
C LYS A 85 3.01 -1.81 -10.87
N MET A 86 1.89 -1.54 -10.19
CA MET A 86 1.03 -2.55 -9.59
C MET A 86 -0.43 -2.20 -9.84
N ILE A 87 -1.29 -3.20 -9.70
CA ILE A 87 -2.73 -3.05 -9.68
C ILE A 87 -3.20 -3.46 -8.28
N SER A 88 -4.12 -2.72 -7.71
CA SER A 88 -4.78 -3.10 -6.48
C SER A 88 -6.28 -3.17 -6.60
N SER A 89 -6.89 -3.88 -5.65
CA SER A 89 -8.32 -3.93 -5.45
C SER A 89 -8.66 -3.98 -3.96
N ILE A 90 -9.84 -3.47 -3.62
CA ILE A 90 -10.42 -3.62 -2.28
C ILE A 90 -11.72 -4.39 -2.40
N THR A 91 -11.70 -5.64 -1.96
CA THR A 91 -12.88 -6.50 -1.88
C THR A 91 -13.16 -6.82 -0.41
N ASP A 92 -14.38 -6.52 0.04
CA ASP A 92 -14.79 -6.54 1.45
C ASP A 92 -13.92 -5.65 2.34
N ASN A 93 -12.95 -6.25 3.03
CA ASN A 93 -11.96 -5.62 3.91
C ASN A 93 -10.52 -6.03 3.58
N ASN A 94 -10.32 -6.68 2.42
CA ASN A 94 -9.01 -7.11 1.96
C ASN A 94 -8.50 -6.13 0.90
N PHE A 95 -7.32 -5.58 1.15
CA PHE A 95 -6.57 -4.81 0.19
C PHE A 95 -5.58 -5.74 -0.51
N ASN A 96 -5.76 -5.94 -1.80
CA ASN A 96 -4.92 -6.82 -2.61
C ASN A 96 -4.08 -5.97 -3.55
N ILE A 97 -2.81 -6.34 -3.72
CA ILE A 97 -1.89 -5.69 -4.65
C ILE A 97 -1.22 -6.80 -5.47
N GLU A 98 -1.21 -6.62 -6.78
CA GLU A 98 -0.59 -7.53 -7.75
C GLU A 98 0.32 -6.72 -8.70
N GLY A 99 1.55 -7.21 -8.88
CA GLY A 99 2.56 -6.64 -9.78
C GLY A 99 3.46 -7.72 -10.36
N ASN A 100 4.45 -7.34 -11.18
CA ASN A 100 5.37 -8.29 -11.82
C ASN A 100 6.15 -9.11 -10.77
N GLY A 101 5.66 -10.30 -10.44
CA GLY A 101 6.24 -11.19 -9.43
C GLY A 101 5.91 -10.84 -7.98
N LEU A 102 5.10 -9.79 -7.74
CA LEU A 102 4.70 -9.37 -6.39
C LEU A 102 3.22 -9.60 -6.17
N LYS A 103 2.87 -10.29 -5.08
CA LYS A 103 1.49 -10.46 -4.64
C LYS A 103 1.39 -10.19 -3.14
N PHE A 104 0.53 -9.26 -2.78
CA PHE A 104 0.23 -8.91 -1.40
C PHE A 104 -1.27 -8.99 -1.17
N SER A 105 -1.66 -9.50 0.01
CA SER A 105 -3.02 -9.45 0.51
C SER A 105 -2.97 -9.06 1.98
N GLY A 106 -3.52 -7.89 2.28
CA GLY A 106 -3.58 -7.33 3.63
C GLY A 106 -5.02 -7.17 4.07
N LYS A 107 -5.30 -7.47 5.33
CA LYS A 107 -6.59 -7.19 5.96
C LYS A 107 -6.44 -6.01 6.89
N SER A 108 -7.20 -4.94 6.65
CA SER A 108 -7.31 -3.86 7.62
C SER A 108 -8.24 -4.32 8.74
N LEU A 109 -7.73 -4.38 9.97
CA LEU A 109 -8.55 -4.42 11.17
C LEU A 109 -8.83 -2.96 11.52
N LEU A 110 -10.11 -2.55 11.53
CA LEU A 110 -10.50 -1.22 12.01
C LEU A 110 -9.90 -1.02 13.42
N SER A 111 -8.89 -0.16 13.55
CA SER A 111 -8.65 0.52 14.81
C SER A 111 -9.50 1.79 14.78
N VAL A 112 -10.67 1.70 15.42
CA VAL A 112 -11.40 2.89 15.86
C VAL A 112 -10.50 3.59 16.88
N LEU A 113 -10.09 4.81 16.58
CA LEU A 113 -9.72 5.80 17.59
C LEU A 113 -10.92 6.71 17.80
#